data_AF-A0A923EIP0-F1
#
_entry.id   AF-A0A923EIP0-F1
#
_cell.length_a   1.000
_cell.length_b   1.000
_cell.length_c   1.000
_cell.angle_alpha   90.00
_cell.angle_beta   90.00
_cell.angle_gamma   90.00
#
_symmetry.space_group_name_H-M   'P 1'
#
loop_
_entity.id
_entity.type
_entity.pdbx_description
1 polymer ?
#
loop_
_entity_poly.entity_id
_entity_poly.type
_entity_poly.pdbx_seq_one_letter_code
_entity_poly.pdbx_strand_id
1 'polypeptide(L)'
;MDNISVDGRLQPDVNLWVTDYKFEELKGYSAINGDVIISRAGTVGKMCVLYTDYPKSIISTNLIRVRFGKDLLPLYFVSLMTYCKGRVGKLRTGPDGAFTHMNTGILDKLRFPYPPIELQNQFATIVEKSESLKTLYQQSLSELENLYGALSQKAFKGDLDLNRIPLEKVAEETAVDAATESADQITKLDGYSMSDPAEREQLIRWLFDAFITEQKGMSFSLDDFWHQAEIKVVDHMDEESPPLRVADYDKAKAWLFDLLKSGQAAQHFNEEKNRMELSIKQ
;
A
#
# COMPACT_ATOMS: atom_id res chain seq x y z
N MET A 1 9.18 -8.07 -20.77
CA MET A 1 8.76 -6.66 -20.59
C MET A 1 7.24 -6.67 -20.47
N ASP A 2 6.73 -6.29 -19.29
CA ASP A 2 5.30 -6.25 -19.02
C ASP A 2 4.81 -4.81 -19.27
N ASN A 3 4.19 -4.55 -20.42
CA ASN A 3 3.66 -3.23 -20.75
C ASN A 3 2.35 -2.91 -19.98
N ILE A 4 1.96 -3.75 -19.02
CA ILE A 4 0.79 -3.58 -18.17
C ILE A 4 1.23 -3.63 -16.71
N SER A 5 1.07 -2.50 -16.00
CA SER A 5 1.37 -2.39 -14.58
C SER A 5 0.41 -3.24 -13.73
N VAL A 6 0.78 -3.50 -12.47
CA VAL A 6 -0.05 -4.25 -11.50
C VAL A 6 -1.37 -3.51 -11.19
N ASP A 7 -1.38 -2.20 -11.40
CA ASP A 7 -2.51 -1.29 -11.21
C ASP A 7 -3.41 -1.20 -12.46
N GLY A 8 -3.12 -1.96 -13.50
CA GLY A 8 -3.92 -2.00 -14.72
C GLY A 8 -3.72 -0.78 -15.63
N ARG A 9 -2.52 -0.19 -15.63
CA ARG A 9 -2.14 0.89 -16.55
C ARG A 9 -1.22 0.38 -17.64
N LEU A 10 -1.34 0.97 -18.81
CA LEU A 10 -0.39 0.76 -19.90
C LEU A 10 0.91 1.50 -19.58
N GLN A 11 2.05 0.81 -19.69
CA GLN A 11 3.36 1.44 -19.73
C GLN A 11 3.75 1.58 -21.22
N PRO A 12 3.88 2.83 -21.72
CA PRO A 12 4.01 3.10 -23.16
C PRO A 12 5.44 2.89 -23.67
N ASP A 13 6.24 2.05 -23.05
CA ASP A 13 7.58 1.75 -23.55
C ASP A 13 7.46 0.86 -24.79
N VAL A 14 7.32 1.51 -25.96
CA VAL A 14 7.07 0.86 -27.24
C VAL A 14 8.41 0.56 -27.91
N ASN A 15 8.78 -0.73 -27.89
CA ASN A 15 10.03 -1.20 -28.49
C ASN A 15 9.84 -1.90 -29.85
N LEU A 16 8.62 -1.94 -30.40
CA LEU A 16 8.29 -2.68 -31.62
C LEU A 16 7.45 -1.84 -32.58
N TRP A 17 7.85 -1.86 -33.85
CA TRP A 17 7.19 -1.16 -34.95
C TRP A 17 6.84 -2.12 -36.08
N VAL A 18 5.75 -1.85 -36.78
CA VAL A 18 5.30 -2.60 -37.95
C VAL A 18 5.13 -1.64 -39.13
N THR A 19 5.44 -2.12 -40.33
CA THR A 19 5.23 -1.35 -41.57
C THR A 19 3.75 -1.17 -41.87
N ASP A 20 3.39 -0.14 -42.64
CA ASP A 20 1.99 0.10 -43.04
C ASP A 20 1.37 -1.08 -43.79
N TYR A 21 2.15 -1.73 -44.66
CA TYR A 21 1.71 -2.93 -45.36
C TYR A 21 1.32 -4.05 -44.37
N LYS A 22 2.18 -4.31 -43.38
CA LYS A 22 1.92 -5.34 -42.36
C LYS A 22 0.78 -4.95 -41.43
N PHE A 23 0.60 -3.64 -41.18
CA PHE A 23 -0.54 -3.13 -40.43
C PHE A 23 -1.87 -3.44 -41.14
N GLU A 24 -1.98 -3.16 -42.44
CA GLU A 24 -3.21 -3.46 -43.18
C GLU A 24 -3.50 -4.96 -43.25
N GLU A 25 -2.47 -5.81 -43.37
CA GLU A 25 -2.62 -7.27 -43.29
C GLU A 25 -3.18 -7.72 -41.92
N LEU A 26 -2.77 -7.04 -40.84
CA LEU A 26 -3.12 -7.37 -39.46
C LEU A 26 -4.22 -6.47 -38.88
N LYS A 27 -4.99 -5.78 -39.73
CA LYS A 27 -6.00 -4.79 -39.32
C LYS A 27 -7.04 -5.31 -38.34
N GLY A 28 -7.34 -6.62 -38.36
CA GLY A 28 -8.22 -7.27 -37.40
C GLY A 28 -7.75 -7.15 -35.94
N TYR A 29 -6.44 -7.04 -35.73
CA TYR A 29 -5.77 -6.87 -34.44
C TYR A 29 -5.47 -5.40 -34.09
N SER A 30 -6.01 -4.45 -34.87
CA SER A 30 -5.88 -3.04 -34.55
C SER A 30 -6.55 -2.71 -33.21
N ALA A 31 -5.94 -1.79 -32.47
CA ALA A 31 -6.49 -1.27 -31.22
C ALA A 31 -6.54 0.26 -31.27
N ILE A 32 -7.52 0.82 -30.59
CA ILE A 32 -7.78 2.27 -30.52
C ILE A 32 -7.91 2.71 -29.06
N ASN A 33 -7.78 4.01 -28.83
CA ASN A 33 -7.97 4.58 -27.49
C ASN A 33 -9.33 4.22 -26.91
N GLY A 34 -9.33 3.77 -25.65
CA GLY A 34 -10.50 3.26 -24.94
C GLY A 34 -10.73 1.75 -25.06
N ASP A 35 -9.98 1.04 -25.91
CA ASP A 35 -10.02 -0.43 -25.90
C ASP A 35 -9.42 -0.97 -24.59
N VAL A 36 -9.99 -2.06 -24.06
CA VAL A 36 -9.39 -2.79 -22.94
C VAL A 36 -8.54 -3.93 -23.47
N ILE A 37 -7.27 -3.94 -23.06
CA ILE A 37 -6.29 -4.96 -23.43
C ILE A 37 -6.11 -5.90 -22.26
N ILE A 38 -6.19 -7.21 -22.53
CA ILE A 38 -6.11 -8.25 -21.51
C ILE A 38 -5.06 -9.29 -21.89
N SER A 39 -4.18 -9.66 -20.97
CA SER A 39 -3.14 -10.66 -21.20
C SER A 39 -3.67 -12.10 -21.12
N ARG A 40 -3.36 -12.92 -22.14
CA ARG A 40 -3.71 -14.36 -22.24
C ARG A 40 -2.64 -15.31 -21.74
N ALA A 41 -1.37 -14.90 -21.76
CA ALA A 41 -0.22 -15.79 -21.52
C ALA A 41 0.89 -15.06 -20.74
N GLY A 42 1.58 -15.76 -19.84
CA GLY A 42 2.54 -15.18 -18.90
C GLY A 42 1.84 -14.67 -17.64
N THR A 43 1.53 -13.38 -17.59
CA THR A 43 0.76 -12.72 -16.50
C THR A 43 -0.75 -12.72 -16.81
N VAL A 44 -1.34 -13.91 -16.85
CA VAL A 44 -2.75 -14.11 -17.21
C VAL A 44 -3.66 -13.27 -16.31
N GLY A 45 -4.58 -12.51 -16.91
CA GLY A 45 -5.58 -11.73 -16.18
C GLY A 45 -5.21 -10.27 -15.93
N LYS A 46 -3.98 -9.83 -16.22
CA LYS A 46 -3.66 -8.40 -16.24
C LYS A 46 -4.44 -7.71 -17.35
N MET A 47 -5.00 -6.55 -17.05
CA MET A 47 -5.77 -5.76 -18.01
C MET A 47 -5.53 -4.28 -17.82
N CYS A 48 -5.62 -3.51 -18.91
CA CYS A 48 -5.55 -2.05 -18.88
C CYS A 48 -6.45 -1.43 -19.94
N VAL A 49 -6.79 -0.16 -19.75
CA VAL A 49 -7.36 0.66 -20.82
C VAL A 49 -6.23 1.20 -21.69
N LEU A 50 -6.36 1.05 -23.01
CA LEU A 50 -5.39 1.56 -23.98
C LEU A 50 -5.59 3.07 -24.14
N TYR A 51 -4.53 3.82 -23.86
CA TYR A 51 -4.38 5.22 -24.24
C TYR A 51 -3.00 5.41 -24.86
N THR A 52 -2.98 5.91 -26.09
CA THR A 52 -1.76 6.15 -26.86
C THR A 52 -1.93 7.34 -27.79
N ASP A 53 -0.83 8.05 -28.02
CA ASP A 53 -0.75 9.14 -29.00
C ASP A 53 -0.46 8.63 -30.42
N TYR A 54 -0.24 7.32 -30.59
CA TYR A 54 0.03 6.74 -31.90
C TYR A 54 -1.26 6.55 -32.71
N PRO A 55 -1.27 6.95 -34.00
CA PRO A 55 -2.46 6.88 -34.83
C PRO A 55 -2.87 5.44 -35.20
N LYS A 56 -1.90 4.51 -35.17
CA LYS A 56 -2.07 3.11 -35.52
C LYS A 56 -1.43 2.24 -34.44
N SER A 57 -2.20 1.30 -33.89
CA SER A 57 -1.71 0.37 -32.88
C SER A 57 -2.23 -1.04 -33.17
N ILE A 58 -1.40 -2.04 -32.90
CA ILE A 58 -1.72 -3.46 -33.08
C ILE A 58 -1.41 -4.21 -31.80
N ILE A 59 -2.31 -5.11 -31.40
CA ILE A 59 -2.07 -6.02 -30.28
C ILE A 59 -1.35 -7.29 -30.76
N SER A 60 -0.47 -7.82 -29.91
CA SER A 60 0.21 -9.08 -30.18
C SER A 60 -0.70 -10.28 -29.94
N THR A 61 -0.29 -11.45 -30.45
CA THR A 61 -1.06 -12.69 -30.36
C THR A 61 -1.39 -13.09 -28.92
N ASN A 62 -0.61 -12.71 -27.91
CA ASN A 62 -0.87 -13.11 -26.51
C ASN A 62 -1.83 -12.17 -25.77
N LEU A 63 -2.50 -11.26 -26.48
CA LEU A 63 -3.44 -10.28 -25.91
C LEU A 63 -4.85 -10.49 -26.46
N ILE A 64 -5.84 -10.08 -25.67
CA ILE A 64 -7.25 -9.93 -26.08
C ILE A 64 -7.58 -8.44 -26.06
N ARG A 65 -8.21 -7.97 -27.13
CA ARG A 65 -8.85 -6.66 -27.19
C ARG A 65 -10.33 -6.83 -26.89
N VAL A 66 -10.82 -6.09 -25.90
CA VAL A 66 -12.25 -5.94 -25.61
C VAL A 66 -12.65 -4.50 -25.91
N ARG A 67 -13.66 -4.33 -26.76
CA ARG A 67 -14.20 -3.02 -27.11
C ARG A 67 -15.63 -2.92 -26.59
N PHE A 68 -15.86 -1.97 -25.69
CA PHE A 68 -17.17 -1.74 -25.12
C PHE A 68 -18.02 -0.80 -25.98
N GLY A 69 -19.33 -0.93 -25.83
CA GLY A 69 -20.29 0.02 -26.37
C GLY A 69 -20.37 1.30 -25.53
N LYS A 70 -21.43 2.07 -25.71
CA LYS A 70 -21.63 3.35 -25.01
C LYS A 70 -22.04 3.22 -23.55
N ASP A 71 -22.57 2.04 -23.19
CA ASP A 71 -23.24 1.82 -21.91
C ASP A 71 -22.29 1.29 -20.82
N LEU A 72 -21.03 1.00 -21.15
CA LEU A 72 -20.03 0.51 -20.21
C LEU A 72 -18.69 1.24 -20.37
N LEU A 73 -18.24 1.89 -19.31
CA LEU A 73 -16.96 2.57 -19.28
C LEU A 73 -15.80 1.56 -19.13
N PRO A 74 -14.79 1.62 -20.00
CA PRO A 74 -13.58 0.79 -19.90
C PRO A 74 -12.92 0.88 -18.52
N LEU A 75 -12.80 2.09 -17.99
CA LEU A 75 -12.20 2.35 -16.68
C LEU A 75 -12.95 1.62 -15.57
N TYR A 76 -14.29 1.71 -15.55
CA TYR A 76 -15.11 1.02 -14.56
C TYR A 76 -14.89 -0.50 -14.60
N PHE A 77 -14.92 -1.09 -15.80
CA PHE A 77 -14.69 -2.52 -15.97
C PHE A 77 -13.31 -2.95 -15.47
N VAL A 78 -12.24 -2.26 -15.87
CA VAL A 78 -10.87 -2.57 -15.44
C VAL A 78 -10.72 -2.43 -13.92
N SER A 79 -11.25 -1.37 -13.33
CA SER A 79 -11.21 -1.17 -11.87
C SER A 79 -11.98 -2.25 -11.12
N LEU A 80 -13.17 -2.62 -11.58
CA LEU A 80 -13.98 -3.68 -10.98
C LEU A 80 -13.28 -5.03 -11.00
N MET A 81 -12.68 -5.38 -12.15
CA MET A 81 -11.96 -6.64 -12.32
C MET A 81 -10.66 -6.69 -11.51
N THR A 82 -9.98 -5.54 -11.40
CA THR A 82 -8.78 -5.37 -10.57
C THR A 82 -9.12 -5.46 -9.08
N TYR A 83 -10.27 -4.93 -8.67
CA TYR A 83 -10.77 -5.09 -7.29
C TYR A 83 -11.17 -6.54 -7.02
N CYS A 84 -11.86 -7.19 -7.97
CA CYS A 84 -12.32 -8.57 -7.88
C CYS A 84 -11.25 -9.60 -8.30
N LYS A 85 -9.95 -9.32 -8.09
CA LYS A 85 -8.81 -10.19 -8.48
C LYS A 85 -9.00 -11.65 -8.07
N GLY A 86 -9.60 -11.93 -6.91
CA GLY A 86 -9.89 -13.30 -6.46
C GLY A 86 -10.93 -14.06 -7.30
N ARG A 87 -11.92 -13.37 -7.89
CA ARG A 87 -12.92 -13.95 -8.81
C ARG A 87 -12.36 -14.08 -10.22
N VAL A 88 -11.56 -13.11 -10.66
CA VAL A 88 -10.84 -13.18 -11.95
C VAL A 88 -9.75 -14.25 -11.92
N GLY A 89 -9.12 -14.47 -10.77
CA GLY A 89 -8.17 -15.56 -10.53
C GLY A 89 -8.80 -16.93 -10.75
N LYS A 90 -10.07 -17.13 -10.35
CA LYS A 90 -10.82 -18.36 -10.64
C LYS A 90 -11.13 -18.57 -12.12
N LEU A 91 -11.07 -17.52 -12.95
CA LEU A 91 -11.17 -17.63 -14.41
C LEU A 91 -9.84 -18.05 -15.06
N ARG A 92 -8.71 -17.94 -14.35
CA ARG A 92 -7.38 -18.43 -14.78
C ARG A 92 -7.21 -19.92 -14.55
N THR A 93 -7.99 -20.47 -13.63
CA THR A 93 -7.87 -21.85 -13.17
C THR A 93 -8.97 -22.67 -13.83
N GLY A 94 -8.59 -23.65 -14.66
CA GLY A 94 -9.56 -24.64 -15.14
C GLY A 94 -10.13 -25.46 -13.96
N PRO A 95 -11.11 -26.35 -14.21
CA PRO A 95 -11.63 -27.27 -13.20
C PRO A 95 -10.52 -28.02 -12.42
N ASP A 96 -9.37 -28.22 -13.06
CA ASP A 96 -8.27 -29.06 -12.59
C ASP A 96 -7.07 -28.28 -12.03
N GLY A 97 -7.17 -26.98 -11.74
CA GLY A 97 -6.05 -26.24 -11.13
C GLY A 97 -4.98 -25.74 -12.11
N ALA A 98 -5.03 -26.13 -13.39
CA ALA A 98 -4.05 -25.73 -14.41
C ALA A 98 -4.29 -24.29 -14.90
N PHE A 99 -3.20 -23.54 -15.16
CA PHE A 99 -3.24 -22.24 -15.80
C PHE A 99 -3.84 -22.38 -17.21
N THR A 100 -5.10 -22.03 -17.35
CA THR A 100 -5.78 -22.05 -18.65
C THR A 100 -5.60 -20.69 -19.30
N HIS A 101 -5.25 -20.69 -20.58
CA HIS A 101 -5.29 -19.49 -21.40
C HIS A 101 -6.67 -18.85 -21.26
N MET A 102 -6.71 -17.57 -20.91
CA MET A 102 -7.98 -16.85 -20.85
C MET A 102 -8.57 -16.81 -22.26
N ASN A 103 -9.65 -17.55 -22.46
CA ASN A 103 -10.36 -17.64 -23.73
C ASN A 103 -11.48 -16.58 -23.78
N THR A 104 -11.78 -16.07 -24.96
CA THR A 104 -12.86 -15.10 -25.19
C THR A 104 -14.22 -15.64 -24.72
N GLY A 105 -14.48 -16.93 -24.89
CA GLY A 105 -15.73 -17.54 -24.41
C GLY A 105 -15.91 -17.57 -22.89
N ILE A 106 -14.83 -17.42 -22.10
CA ILE A 106 -14.92 -17.28 -20.63
C ILE A 106 -15.29 -15.83 -20.27
N LEU A 107 -14.70 -14.86 -20.98
CA LEU A 107 -15.05 -13.44 -20.85
C LEU A 107 -16.52 -13.19 -21.21
N ASP A 108 -17.05 -13.84 -22.24
CA ASP A 108 -18.46 -13.69 -22.66
C ASP A 108 -19.46 -14.22 -21.61
N LYS A 109 -19.06 -15.17 -20.77
CA LYS A 109 -19.91 -15.75 -19.71
C LYS A 109 -19.75 -15.04 -18.37
N LEU A 110 -18.88 -14.03 -18.30
CA LEU A 110 -18.58 -13.33 -17.07
C LEU A 110 -19.79 -12.54 -16.57
N ARG A 111 -20.19 -12.80 -15.32
CA ARG A 111 -21.22 -12.01 -14.64
C ARG A 111 -20.58 -11.02 -13.67
N PHE A 112 -20.88 -9.74 -13.86
CA PHE A 112 -20.39 -8.64 -13.04
C PHE A 112 -21.50 -7.58 -12.86
N PRO A 113 -21.43 -6.75 -11.80
CA PRO A 113 -22.34 -5.62 -11.62
C PRO A 113 -22.34 -4.68 -12.84
N TYR A 114 -23.53 -4.36 -13.34
CA TYR A 114 -23.71 -3.49 -14.50
C TYR A 114 -24.59 -2.28 -14.13
N PRO A 115 -24.03 -1.28 -13.42
CA PRO A 115 -24.78 -0.09 -13.01
C PRO A 115 -25.06 0.84 -14.21
N PRO A 116 -26.06 1.73 -14.12
CA PRO A 116 -26.30 2.78 -15.12
C PRO A 116 -25.07 3.65 -15.39
N ILE A 117 -24.97 4.19 -16.62
CA ILE A 117 -23.81 4.94 -17.09
C ILE A 117 -23.51 6.17 -16.21
N GLU A 118 -24.53 6.78 -15.61
CA GLU A 118 -24.39 7.92 -14.70
C GLU A 118 -23.57 7.56 -13.47
N LEU A 119 -23.84 6.40 -12.86
CA LEU A 119 -23.07 5.92 -11.70
C LEU A 119 -21.64 5.53 -12.09
N GLN A 120 -21.45 4.98 -13.30
CA GLN A 120 -20.12 4.68 -13.80
C GLN A 120 -19.28 5.96 -14.00
N ASN A 121 -19.89 7.05 -14.50
CA ASN A 121 -19.23 8.35 -14.64
C ASN A 121 -18.90 8.99 -13.29
N GLN A 122 -19.77 8.85 -12.29
CA GLN A 122 -19.49 9.30 -10.92
C GLN A 122 -18.29 8.54 -10.34
N PHE A 123 -18.26 7.22 -10.51
CA PHE A 123 -17.12 6.40 -10.13
C PHE A 123 -15.83 6.86 -10.82
N ALA A 124 -15.85 7.05 -12.15
CA ALA A 124 -14.70 7.53 -12.92
C ALA A 124 -14.16 8.86 -12.37
N THR A 125 -15.05 9.80 -12.06
CA THR A 125 -14.67 11.11 -11.49
C THR A 125 -13.95 10.98 -10.14
N ILE A 126 -14.39 10.06 -9.28
CA ILE A 126 -13.75 9.81 -7.97
C ILE A 126 -12.37 9.19 -8.17
N VAL A 127 -12.27 8.20 -9.05
CA VAL A 127 -11.00 7.53 -9.37
C VAL A 127 -9.99 8.53 -9.93
N GLU A 128 -10.38 9.35 -10.91
CA GLU A 128 -9.51 10.36 -11.49
C GLU A 128 -8.98 11.35 -10.45
N LYS A 129 -9.85 11.84 -9.56
CA LYS A 129 -9.43 12.72 -8.44
C LYS A 129 -8.45 12.02 -7.51
N SER A 130 -8.76 10.79 -7.08
CA SER A 130 -7.88 10.01 -6.20
C SER A 130 -6.52 9.78 -6.83
N GLU A 131 -6.48 9.49 -8.12
CA GLU A 131 -5.24 9.23 -8.85
C GLU A 131 -4.43 10.50 -9.06
N SER A 132 -5.08 11.64 -9.33
CA SER A 132 -4.39 12.93 -9.40
C SER A 132 -3.68 13.28 -8.08
N LEU A 133 -4.34 13.03 -6.94
CA LEU A 133 -3.75 13.25 -5.63
C LEU A 133 -2.58 12.29 -5.38
N LYS A 134 -2.74 11.00 -5.71
CA LYS A 134 -1.67 10.00 -5.58
C LYS A 134 -0.43 10.41 -6.38
N THR A 135 -0.60 10.84 -7.63
CA THR A 135 0.52 11.31 -8.46
C THR A 135 1.19 12.55 -7.87
N LEU A 136 0.42 13.50 -7.36
CA LEU A 136 0.96 14.68 -6.69
C LEU A 136 1.83 14.29 -5.47
N TYR A 137 1.33 13.42 -4.60
CA TYR A 137 2.10 12.94 -3.44
C TYR A 137 3.37 12.18 -3.83
N GLN A 138 3.32 11.36 -4.89
CA GLN A 138 4.50 10.67 -5.41
C GLN A 138 5.56 11.63 -5.92
N GLN A 139 5.15 12.72 -6.60
CA GLN A 139 6.06 13.79 -7.02
C GLN A 139 6.69 14.49 -5.83
N SER A 140 5.89 14.89 -4.84
CA SER A 140 6.39 15.53 -3.61
C SER A 140 7.36 14.65 -2.84
N LEU A 141 7.10 13.33 -2.77
CA LEU A 141 8.02 12.37 -2.15
C LEU A 141 9.36 12.33 -2.89
N SER A 142 9.33 12.22 -4.21
CA SER A 142 10.56 12.22 -5.03
C SER A 142 11.35 13.52 -4.90
N GLU A 143 10.67 14.66 -4.85
CA GLU A 143 11.30 15.96 -4.59
C GLU A 143 11.97 16.02 -3.21
N LEU A 144 11.30 15.47 -2.19
CA LEU A 144 11.82 15.42 -0.82
C LEU A 144 13.05 14.51 -0.71
N GLU A 145 13.03 13.34 -1.35
CA GLU A 145 14.18 12.43 -1.43
C GLU A 145 15.36 13.08 -2.15
N ASN A 146 15.11 13.77 -3.27
CA ASN A 146 16.14 14.50 -4.00
C ASN A 146 16.74 15.63 -3.15
N LEU A 147 15.90 16.38 -2.43
CA LEU A 147 16.34 17.45 -1.54
C LEU A 147 17.17 16.90 -0.36
N TYR A 148 16.71 15.82 0.25
CA TYR A 148 17.43 15.12 1.30
C TYR A 148 18.80 14.64 0.81
N GLY A 149 18.86 14.01 -0.36
CA GLY A 149 20.11 13.56 -0.97
C GLY A 149 21.07 14.71 -1.24
N ALA A 150 20.58 15.84 -1.76
CA ALA A 150 21.39 17.03 -1.99
C ALA A 150 21.91 17.67 -0.69
N LEU A 151 21.08 17.76 0.35
CA LEU A 151 21.46 18.27 1.66
C LEU A 151 22.47 17.36 2.36
N SER A 152 22.24 16.05 2.34
CA SER A 152 23.15 15.05 2.88
C SER A 152 24.53 15.15 2.24
N GLN A 153 24.61 15.23 0.90
CA GLN A 153 25.87 15.44 0.21
C GLN A 153 26.58 16.74 0.61
N LYS A 154 25.85 17.84 0.79
CA LYS A 154 26.43 19.12 1.25
C LYS A 154 26.91 19.04 2.69
N ALA A 155 26.16 18.36 3.56
CA ALA A 155 26.54 18.13 4.95
C ALA A 155 27.85 17.34 5.06
N PHE A 156 27.96 16.21 4.35
CA PHE A 156 29.18 15.39 4.34
C PHE A 156 30.40 16.08 3.72
N LYS A 157 30.19 17.03 2.79
CA LYS A 157 31.26 17.86 2.23
C LYS A 157 31.66 19.04 3.13
N GLY A 158 30.87 19.36 4.15
CA GLY A 158 31.08 20.53 5.00
C GLY A 158 30.65 21.87 4.36
N ASP A 159 29.93 21.83 3.23
CA ASP A 159 29.47 23.01 2.49
C ASP A 159 28.12 23.57 3.05
N LEU A 160 27.64 23.01 4.16
CA LEU A 160 26.33 23.35 4.73
C LEU A 160 26.46 24.53 5.72
N ASP A 161 25.99 25.71 5.32
CA ASP A 161 25.95 26.91 6.17
C ASP A 161 24.71 26.88 7.09
N LEU A 162 24.91 26.47 8.35
CA LEU A 162 23.86 26.36 9.37
C LEU A 162 23.52 27.69 10.05
N ASN A 163 24.30 28.76 9.82
CA ASN A 163 24.16 30.02 10.54
C ASN A 163 22.86 30.79 10.23
N ARG A 164 22.16 30.41 9.17
CA ARG A 164 20.93 31.06 8.71
C ARG A 164 19.65 30.37 9.20
N ILE A 165 19.79 29.19 9.79
CA ILE A 165 18.65 28.44 10.32
C ILE A 165 18.49 28.90 11.78
N PRO A 166 17.34 29.48 12.16
CA PRO A 166 17.02 29.63 13.56
C PRO A 166 16.81 28.23 14.10
N LEU A 167 17.89 27.63 14.60
CA LEU A 167 17.81 26.47 15.45
C LEU A 167 17.11 26.98 16.71
N GLU A 168 15.85 26.63 16.88
CA GLU A 168 15.34 26.53 18.24
C GLU A 168 16.37 25.70 18.98
N LYS A 169 16.96 26.29 20.02
CA LYS A 169 17.73 25.52 20.97
C LYS A 169 16.74 24.50 21.49
N VAL A 170 16.76 23.30 20.91
CA VAL A 170 16.35 22.09 21.62
C VAL A 170 17.10 22.25 22.92
N ALA A 171 16.35 22.54 24.00
CA ALA A 171 16.90 22.57 25.33
C ALA A 171 17.77 21.34 25.38
N GLU A 172 19.07 21.53 25.65
CA GLU A 172 20.05 20.44 25.70
C GLU A 172 19.29 19.23 26.23
N GLU A 173 19.02 18.27 25.34
CA GLU A 173 18.80 16.92 25.82
C GLU A 173 20.12 16.69 26.51
N THR A 174 20.12 16.95 27.83
CA THR A 174 21.07 16.41 28.77
C THR A 174 21.29 15.04 28.23
N ALA A 175 22.53 14.81 27.76
CA ALA A 175 22.95 13.51 27.27
C ALA A 175 22.15 12.52 28.08
N VAL A 176 21.22 11.83 27.42
CA VAL A 176 20.58 10.72 28.06
C VAL A 176 21.77 9.80 28.22
N ASP A 177 22.43 9.95 29.37
CA ASP A 177 23.34 8.99 29.96
C ASP A 177 22.72 7.69 29.53
N ALA A 178 23.49 6.90 28.79
CA ALA A 178 23.14 5.53 28.46
C ALA A 178 22.57 4.94 29.74
N ALA A 179 21.24 5.01 29.85
CA ALA A 179 20.54 4.86 31.08
C ALA A 179 20.41 3.37 31.11
N THR A 180 21.49 2.77 31.61
CA THR A 180 21.66 1.40 32.02
C THR A 180 20.36 0.68 31.75
N GLU A 181 20.21 0.17 30.52
CA GLU A 181 19.07 -0.67 30.19
C GLU A 181 19.16 -1.78 31.21
N SER A 182 18.27 -1.69 32.19
CA SER A 182 18.30 -2.54 33.36
C SER A 182 18.25 -3.95 32.82
N ALA A 183 19.31 -4.72 33.11
CA ALA A 183 19.48 -6.10 32.67
C ALA A 183 18.27 -7.02 33.02
N ASP A 184 17.34 -6.52 33.84
CA ASP A 184 16.05 -7.12 34.18
C ASP A 184 14.98 -7.08 33.07
N GLN A 185 15.06 -6.19 32.07
CA GLN A 185 14.08 -6.17 30.95
C GLN A 185 14.45 -7.14 29.84
N ILE A 186 15.74 -7.25 29.53
CA ILE A 186 16.29 -8.12 28.47
C ILE A 186 16.09 -9.60 28.82
N THR A 187 16.18 -9.98 30.09
CA THR A 187 16.01 -11.37 30.55
C THR A 187 14.58 -11.91 30.47
N LYS A 188 13.57 -11.08 30.16
CA LYS A 188 12.16 -11.50 30.14
C LYS A 188 11.57 -11.76 28.75
N LEU A 189 12.16 -11.23 27.67
CA LEU A 189 11.65 -11.47 26.31
C LEU A 189 11.94 -12.90 25.82
N ASP A 190 13.05 -13.49 26.23
CA ASP A 190 13.52 -14.82 25.79
C ASP A 190 12.61 -15.98 26.24
N GLY A 191 11.61 -15.71 27.10
CA GLY A 191 10.69 -16.71 27.64
C GLY A 191 9.38 -16.90 26.85
N TYR A 192 9.17 -16.18 25.75
CA TYR A 192 7.91 -16.21 24.99
C TYR A 192 8.11 -16.70 23.55
N SER A 193 7.28 -17.64 23.09
CA SER A 193 7.25 -18.05 21.69
C SER A 193 6.21 -17.26 20.88
N MET A 194 6.64 -16.70 19.74
CA MET A 194 5.74 -16.08 18.77
C MET A 194 4.85 -17.08 18.01
N SER A 195 5.21 -18.37 18.05
CA SER A 195 4.48 -19.45 17.40
C SER A 195 3.26 -19.91 18.21
N ASP A 196 3.33 -19.85 19.55
CA ASP A 196 2.19 -20.14 20.42
C ASP A 196 1.29 -18.89 20.58
N PRO A 197 0.00 -18.96 20.21
CA PRO A 197 -0.92 -17.83 20.39
C PRO A 197 -1.05 -17.32 21.83
N ALA A 198 -0.91 -18.19 22.84
CA ALA A 198 -1.06 -17.81 24.25
C ALA A 198 0.17 -17.06 24.77
N GLU A 199 1.37 -17.54 24.44
CA GLU A 199 2.63 -16.88 24.82
C GLU A 199 2.81 -15.55 24.08
N ARG A 200 2.44 -15.50 22.79
CA ARG A 200 2.42 -14.24 22.02
C ARG A 200 1.51 -13.19 22.64
N GLU A 201 0.31 -13.57 23.10
CA GLU A 201 -0.59 -12.64 23.78
C GLU A 201 -0.01 -12.12 25.09
N GLN A 202 0.66 -12.96 25.88
CA GLN A 202 1.31 -12.56 27.13
C GLN A 202 2.48 -11.60 26.88
N LEU A 203 3.29 -11.84 25.85
CA LEU A 203 4.38 -10.94 25.45
C LEU A 203 3.83 -9.55 25.10
N ILE A 204 2.81 -9.49 24.25
CA ILE A 204 2.21 -8.21 23.83
C ILE A 204 1.53 -7.51 25.01
N ARG A 205 0.90 -8.27 25.91
CA ARG A 205 0.33 -7.72 27.15
C ARG A 205 1.40 -7.09 28.01
N TRP A 206 2.52 -7.77 28.19
CA TRP A 206 3.64 -7.26 28.97
C TRP A 206 4.26 -6.01 28.32
N LEU A 207 4.47 -6.01 27.01
CA LEU A 207 4.95 -4.84 26.25
C LEU A 207 3.98 -3.66 26.41
N PHE A 208 2.68 -3.92 26.35
CA PHE A 208 1.66 -2.90 26.53
C PHE A 208 1.69 -2.32 27.94
N ASP A 209 1.74 -3.15 28.98
CA ASP A 209 1.80 -2.67 30.37
C ASP A 209 3.11 -1.90 30.65
N ALA A 210 4.24 -2.31 30.06
CA ALA A 210 5.51 -1.58 30.14
C ALA A 210 5.40 -0.20 29.45
N PHE A 211 4.87 -0.17 28.22
CA PHE A 211 4.68 1.05 27.45
C PHE A 211 3.76 2.04 28.18
N ILE A 212 2.64 1.57 28.72
CA ILE A 212 1.73 2.41 29.52
C ILE A 212 2.43 2.94 30.79
N THR A 213 3.37 2.18 31.37
CA THR A 213 4.13 2.65 32.53
C THR A 213 5.13 3.75 32.15
N GLU A 214 5.81 3.61 31.02
CA GLU A 214 6.75 4.61 30.48
C GLU A 214 6.04 5.91 30.05
N GLN A 215 4.84 5.81 29.49
CA GLN A 215 4.07 6.95 28.97
C GLN A 215 3.25 7.69 30.04
N LYS A 216 3.48 7.43 31.33
CA LYS A 216 2.80 8.16 32.42
C LYS A 216 3.09 9.65 32.34
N GLY A 217 2.04 10.44 32.07
CA GLY A 217 2.13 11.89 31.94
C GLY A 217 2.48 12.41 30.54
N MET A 218 2.64 11.54 29.55
CA MET A 218 2.87 11.90 28.15
C MET A 218 1.64 11.57 27.27
N SER A 219 1.52 12.26 26.14
CA SER A 219 0.52 11.96 25.12
C SER A 219 1.06 10.92 24.13
N PHE A 220 0.30 9.88 23.84
CA PHE A 220 0.68 8.82 22.90
C PHE A 220 -0.48 8.42 22.00
N SER A 221 -0.19 7.63 20.97
CA SER A 221 -1.18 6.92 20.16
C SER A 221 -0.98 5.40 20.23
N LEU A 222 -2.04 4.64 19.91
CA LEU A 222 -1.93 3.18 19.84
C LEU A 222 -0.97 2.72 18.74
N ASP A 223 -0.84 3.51 17.67
CA ASP A 223 0.10 3.21 16.58
C ASP A 223 1.55 3.41 17.03
N ASP A 224 1.82 4.38 17.91
CA ASP A 224 3.16 4.54 18.51
C ASP A 224 3.55 3.33 19.36
N PHE A 225 2.61 2.82 20.18
CA PHE A 225 2.81 1.56 20.90
C PHE A 225 3.11 0.42 19.94
N TRP A 226 2.31 0.29 18.88
CA TRP A 226 2.43 -0.84 17.96
C TRP A 226 3.76 -0.85 17.23
N HIS A 227 4.22 0.31 16.77
CA HIS A 227 5.52 0.47 16.13
C HIS A 227 6.67 0.12 17.09
N GLN A 228 6.60 0.54 18.35
CA GLN A 228 7.59 0.19 19.37
C GLN A 228 7.59 -1.31 19.70
N ALA A 229 6.41 -1.93 19.75
CA ALA A 229 6.27 -3.36 19.96
C ALA A 229 6.88 -4.17 18.80
N GLU A 230 6.66 -3.75 17.55
CA GLU A 230 7.27 -4.38 16.37
C GLU A 230 8.80 -4.30 16.42
N ILE A 231 9.37 -3.13 16.73
CA ILE A 231 10.83 -2.97 16.85
C ILE A 231 11.39 -3.89 17.94
N LYS A 232 10.80 -3.86 19.14
CA LYS A 232 11.29 -4.67 20.27
C LYS A 232 11.21 -6.18 19.96
N VAL A 233 10.18 -6.63 19.24
CA VAL A 233 10.05 -8.02 18.80
C VAL A 233 11.11 -8.36 17.75
N VAL A 234 11.34 -7.49 16.76
CA VAL A 234 12.35 -7.72 15.70
C VAL A 234 13.77 -7.76 16.25
N ASP A 235 14.11 -6.89 17.20
CA ASP A 235 15.46 -6.81 17.75
C ASP A 235 15.84 -8.01 18.64
N HIS A 236 14.85 -8.72 19.19
CA HIS A 236 15.05 -9.75 20.20
C HIS A 236 14.59 -11.17 19.79
N MET A 237 13.93 -11.33 18.64
CA MET A 237 13.42 -12.63 18.18
C MET A 237 14.13 -13.08 16.91
N ASP A 238 14.26 -14.40 16.73
CA ASP A 238 14.88 -14.99 15.53
C ASP A 238 14.13 -14.58 14.24
N GLU A 239 14.86 -14.43 13.12
CA GLU A 239 14.31 -14.08 11.80
C GLU A 239 13.19 -15.04 11.32
N GLU A 240 13.13 -16.26 11.84
CA GLU A 240 12.08 -17.25 11.52
C GLU A 240 10.77 -17.03 12.30
N SER A 241 10.74 -16.08 13.24
CA SER A 241 9.57 -15.79 14.06
C SER A 241 8.46 -15.12 13.23
N PRO A 242 7.19 -15.57 13.35
CA PRO A 242 6.11 -14.95 12.60
C PRO A 242 5.86 -13.51 13.07
N PRO A 243 5.54 -12.57 12.16
CA PRO A 243 5.29 -11.18 12.53
C PRO A 243 4.02 -11.04 13.37
N LEU A 244 3.92 -9.92 14.09
CA LEU A 244 2.71 -9.54 14.81
C LEU A 244 1.51 -9.47 13.84
N ARG A 245 0.37 -10.01 14.25
CA ARG A 245 -0.82 -10.13 13.40
C ARG A 245 -1.83 -9.03 13.71
N VAL A 246 -2.73 -8.77 12.77
CA VAL A 246 -3.87 -7.85 12.96
C VAL A 246 -4.73 -8.26 14.17
N ALA A 247 -4.93 -9.57 14.38
CA ALA A 247 -5.68 -10.07 15.54
C ALA A 247 -5.01 -9.71 16.88
N ASP A 248 -3.69 -9.53 16.88
CA ASP A 248 -2.96 -9.14 18.09
C ASP A 248 -3.11 -7.62 18.34
N TYR A 249 -3.16 -6.80 17.28
CA TYR A 249 -3.50 -5.37 17.37
C TYR A 249 -4.90 -5.15 17.94
N ASP A 250 -5.88 -5.95 17.49
CA ASP A 250 -7.26 -5.87 18.00
C ASP A 250 -7.35 -6.14 19.51
N LYS A 251 -6.48 -7.00 20.06
CA LYS A 251 -6.39 -7.24 21.51
C LYS A 251 -5.82 -6.04 22.25
N ALA A 252 -4.72 -5.46 21.75
CA ALA A 252 -4.14 -4.24 22.33
C ALA A 252 -5.15 -3.08 22.33
N LYS A 253 -5.91 -2.95 21.25
CA LYS A 253 -7.01 -1.99 21.13
C LYS A 253 -8.11 -2.23 22.17
N ALA A 254 -8.49 -3.49 22.41
CA ALA A 254 -9.47 -3.83 23.43
C ALA A 254 -8.99 -3.41 24.83
N TRP A 255 -7.73 -3.70 25.18
CA TRP A 255 -7.14 -3.29 26.46
C TRP A 255 -7.09 -1.78 26.64
N LEU A 256 -6.79 -1.04 25.57
CA LEU A 256 -6.84 0.42 25.60
C LEU A 256 -8.26 0.94 25.86
N PHE A 257 -9.29 0.34 25.23
CA PHE A 257 -10.67 0.73 25.51
C PHE A 257 -11.08 0.43 26.95
N ASP A 258 -10.59 -0.65 27.54
CA ASP A 258 -10.85 -0.96 28.94
C ASP A 258 -10.17 0.06 29.88
N LEU A 259 -8.97 0.55 29.54
CA LEU A 259 -8.31 1.65 30.25
C LEU A 259 -9.07 2.98 30.14
N LEU A 260 -9.66 3.26 28.98
CA LEU A 260 -10.51 4.44 28.80
C LEU A 260 -11.80 4.34 29.62
N LYS A 261 -12.41 3.14 29.68
CA LYS A 261 -13.62 2.88 30.50
C LYS A 261 -13.33 2.93 31.99
N SER A 262 -12.18 2.43 32.43
CA SER A 262 -11.76 2.50 33.84
C SER A 262 -11.37 3.91 34.28
N GLY A 263 -11.21 4.83 33.32
CA GLY A 263 -10.84 6.22 33.56
C GLY A 263 -9.35 6.42 33.83
N GLN A 264 -8.53 5.38 33.69
CA GLN A 264 -7.07 5.42 33.82
C GLN A 264 -6.39 6.08 32.61
N ALA A 265 -7.04 6.07 31.44
CA ALA A 265 -6.65 6.85 30.27
C ALA A 265 -7.70 7.93 29.97
N ALA A 266 -7.26 9.04 29.39
CA ALA A 266 -8.09 10.10 28.85
C ALA A 266 -7.80 10.27 27.36
N GLN A 267 -8.84 10.59 26.61
CA GLN A 267 -8.73 10.93 25.20
C GLN A 267 -9.02 12.42 25.02
N HIS A 268 -8.12 13.13 24.34
CA HIS A 268 -8.28 14.55 24.02
C HIS A 268 -8.00 14.81 22.54
N PHE A 269 -8.63 15.84 21.98
CA PHE A 269 -8.37 16.26 20.61
C PHE A 269 -7.31 17.35 20.61
N ASN A 270 -6.23 17.15 19.87
CA ASN A 270 -5.17 18.13 19.69
C ASN A 270 -5.48 18.97 18.45
N GLU A 271 -5.91 20.23 18.63
CA GLU A 271 -6.30 21.13 17.55
C GLU A 271 -5.11 21.52 16.65
N GLU A 272 -3.90 21.67 17.22
CA GLU A 272 -2.70 22.05 16.46
C GLU A 272 -2.23 20.95 15.53
N LYS A 273 -2.34 19.68 15.97
CA LYS A 273 -1.96 18.50 15.19
C LYS A 273 -3.12 17.85 14.44
N ASN A 274 -4.34 18.38 14.60
CA ASN A 274 -5.59 17.86 14.03
C ASN A 274 -5.75 16.33 14.20
N ARG A 275 -5.46 15.82 15.40
CA ARG A 275 -5.50 14.37 15.71
C ARG A 275 -5.99 14.10 17.14
N MET A 276 -6.56 12.92 17.36
CA MET A 276 -6.90 12.43 18.69
C MET A 276 -5.63 11.92 19.39
N GLU A 277 -5.40 12.34 20.62
CA GLU A 277 -4.29 11.90 21.46
C GLU A 277 -4.83 11.23 22.74
N LEU A 278 -4.05 10.30 23.28
CA LEU A 278 -4.36 9.59 24.50
C LEU A 278 -3.35 9.99 25.57
N SER A 279 -3.80 10.13 26.81
CA SER A 279 -2.93 10.38 27.96
C SER A 279 -3.30 9.45 29.12
N ILE A 280 -2.30 8.94 29.82
CA ILE A 280 -2.53 8.15 31.05
C ILE A 280 -2.61 9.12 32.22
N LYS A 281 -3.68 9.02 33.01
CA LYS A 281 -3.83 9.82 34.24
C LYS A 281 -2.84 9.32 35.29
N GLN A 282 -2.23 10.26 36.01
CA GLN A 282 -1.32 10.00 37.13
C GLN A 282 -1.99 9.17 38.23
#